data_AF-A0A4Y8I4M0-F1
#
_entry.id   AF-A0A4Y8I4M0-F1
#
_cell.length_a   1.000
_cell.length_b   1.000
_cell.length_c   1.000
_cell.angle_alpha   90.00
_cell.angle_beta   90.00
_cell.angle_gamma   90.00
#
_symmetry.space_group_name_H-M   'P 1'
#
loop_
_entity.id
_entity.type
_entity.pdbx_description
1 polymer ?
#
loop_
_entity_poly.entity_id
_entity_poly.type
_entity_poly.pdbx_seq_one_letter_code
_entity_poly.pdbx_strand_id
1 'polypeptide(L)'
;MIGLSTIFIGLLAGLGNLLAWFEHPERMEIVNLILTKGSVPSSTAGFLDLYSSFPPTNNFNENIIVRLGVGSSMSSGGYFTPVGPLKYFAANDIYSQSILTFEELKQWATGSSYPWLAWAISAIGFFVTGIGIVIDIRQKNLNIVDSK
;
A
#
# COMPACT_ATOMS: atom_id res chain seq x y z
N MET A 1 -27.18 -8.72 18.27
CA MET A 1 -26.29 -7.53 18.36
C MET A 1 -24.86 -7.80 17.87
N ILE A 2 -24.27 -8.98 18.11
CA ILE A 2 -22.86 -9.30 17.75
C ILE A 2 -22.56 -9.21 16.23
N GLY A 3 -23.50 -9.59 15.36
CA GLY A 3 -23.31 -9.48 13.91
C GLY A 3 -23.17 -8.04 13.41
N LEU A 4 -23.93 -7.12 14.01
CA LEU A 4 -23.96 -5.70 13.63
C LEU A 4 -22.68 -4.98 14.06
N SER A 5 -22.14 -5.30 15.24
CA SER A 5 -20.85 -4.79 15.70
C SER A 5 -19.67 -5.32 14.88
N THR A 6 -19.75 -6.55 14.36
CA THR A 6 -18.69 -7.12 13.49
C THR A 6 -18.65 -6.41 12.13
N ILE A 7 -19.83 -6.18 11.52
CA ILE A 7 -19.94 -5.40 10.28
C ILE A 7 -19.42 -3.97 10.48
N PHE A 8 -19.75 -3.36 11.62
CA PHE A 8 -19.30 -2.01 11.96
C PHE A 8 -17.77 -1.92 12.09
N ILE A 9 -17.12 -2.89 12.76
CA ILE A 9 -15.66 -2.94 12.87
C ILE A 9 -15.01 -3.12 11.48
N GLY A 10 -15.59 -3.95 10.61
CA GLY A 10 -15.09 -4.11 9.25
C GLY A 10 -15.24 -2.87 8.39
N LEU A 11 -16.33 -2.13 8.56
CA LEU A 11 -16.50 -0.82 7.95
C LEU A 11 -15.45 0.18 8.44
N LEU A 12 -15.18 0.22 9.76
CA LEU A 12 -14.15 1.10 10.32
C LEU A 12 -12.74 0.76 9.84
N ALA A 13 -12.40 -0.53 9.74
CA ALA A 13 -11.09 -0.95 9.22
C ALA A 13 -10.96 -0.67 7.72
N GLY A 14 -12.02 -0.90 6.93
CA GLY A 14 -12.07 -0.53 5.51
C GLY A 14 -11.94 0.98 5.29
N LEU A 15 -12.62 1.77 6.12
CA LEU A 15 -12.49 3.22 6.17
C LEU A 15 -11.07 3.65 6.56
N GLY A 16 -10.45 3.02 7.56
CA GLY A 16 -9.07 3.30 7.95
C GLY A 16 -8.08 3.04 6.81
N ASN A 17 -8.30 1.98 6.03
CA ASN A 17 -7.49 1.69 4.85
C ASN A 17 -7.70 2.72 3.73
N LEU A 18 -8.93 3.19 3.51
CA LEU A 18 -9.23 4.27 2.56
C LEU A 18 -8.67 5.63 3.03
N LEU A 19 -8.62 5.86 4.33
CA LEU A 19 -8.08 7.08 4.97
C LEU A 19 -6.57 7.01 5.18
N ALA A 20 -5.87 6.08 4.54
CA ALA A 20 -4.41 5.96 4.62
C ALA A 20 -3.85 5.65 6.02
N TRP A 21 -4.66 5.15 6.96
CA TRP A 21 -4.19 4.86 8.34
C TRP A 21 -3.18 3.72 8.42
N PHE A 22 -3.06 2.91 7.36
CA PHE A 22 -2.13 1.79 7.26
C PHE A 22 -1.03 2.00 6.21
N GLU A 23 -0.86 3.24 5.73
CA GLU A 23 0.23 3.59 4.82
C GLU A 23 1.59 3.50 5.52
N HIS A 24 2.62 3.20 4.73
CA HIS A 24 4.00 3.26 5.19
C HIS A 24 4.50 4.70 5.06
N PRO A 25 4.73 5.44 6.17
CA PRO A 25 5.13 6.85 6.10
C PRO A 25 6.45 7.03 5.34
N GLU A 26 7.37 6.07 5.47
CA GLU A 26 8.65 6.09 4.76
C GLU A 26 8.49 5.99 3.24
N ARG A 27 7.51 5.23 2.73
CA ARG A 27 7.25 5.13 1.29
C ARG A 27 6.65 6.42 0.74
N MET A 28 5.75 7.03 1.51
CA MET A 28 5.16 8.33 1.16
C MET A 28 6.19 9.45 1.22
N GLU A 29 7.19 9.36 2.10
CA GLU A 29 8.32 10.28 2.13
C GLU A 29 9.11 10.25 0.82
N ILE A 30 9.37 9.06 0.25
CA ILE A 30 10.04 8.94 -1.06
C ILE A 30 9.24 9.65 -2.16
N VAL A 31 7.92 9.46 -2.20
CA VAL A 31 7.04 10.14 -3.18
C VAL A 31 7.12 11.66 -3.01
N ASN A 32 7.04 12.15 -1.77
CA ASN A 32 7.12 13.57 -1.47
C ASN A 32 8.48 14.17 -1.82
N LEU A 33 9.58 13.45 -1.58
CA LEU A 33 10.92 13.90 -1.94
C LEU A 33 11.10 13.96 -3.46
N ILE A 34 10.53 13.01 -4.22
CA ILE A 34 10.48 13.11 -5.69
C ILE A 34 9.73 14.37 -6.12
N LEU A 35 8.57 14.66 -5.54
CA LEU A 35 7.75 15.83 -5.91
C LEU A 35 8.37 17.17 -5.49
N THR A 36 9.20 17.20 -4.45
CA THR A 36 9.78 18.43 -3.90
C THR A 36 11.22 18.68 -4.33
N LYS A 37 11.98 17.63 -4.64
CA LYS A 37 13.41 17.71 -4.99
C LYS A 37 13.78 17.03 -6.31
N GLY A 38 12.86 16.29 -6.94
CA GLY A 38 13.11 15.51 -8.17
C GLY A 38 14.03 14.30 -7.97
N SER A 39 14.59 14.10 -6.78
CA SER A 39 15.51 13.02 -6.46
C SER A 39 15.50 12.67 -4.97
N VAL A 40 15.91 11.44 -4.67
CA VAL A 40 15.92 10.85 -3.33
C VAL A 40 17.26 10.16 -3.10
N PRO A 41 18.03 10.51 -2.06
CA PRO A 41 19.28 9.83 -1.76
C PRO A 41 19.03 8.39 -1.29
N SER A 42 20.01 7.52 -1.53
CA SER A 42 20.01 6.11 -1.08
C SER A 42 19.93 5.94 0.43
N SER A 43 20.25 6.99 1.20
CA SER A 43 20.15 7.03 2.65
C SER A 43 18.74 7.33 3.19
N THR A 44 17.77 7.64 2.31
CA THR A 44 16.39 7.91 2.72
C THR A 44 15.71 6.65 3.27
N ALA A 45 14.91 6.83 4.31
CA ALA A 45 14.08 5.77 4.88
C ALA A 45 13.15 5.16 3.82
N GLY A 46 12.95 3.83 3.83
CA GLY A 46 12.21 3.11 2.79
C GLY A 46 12.93 2.90 1.45
N PHE A 47 14.13 3.45 1.23
CA PHE A 47 14.86 3.26 -0.04
C PHE A 47 15.22 1.78 -0.27
N LEU A 48 15.67 1.08 0.78
CA LEU A 48 15.97 -0.36 0.72
C LEU A 48 14.72 -1.20 0.42
N ASP A 49 13.57 -0.80 0.96
CA ASP A 49 12.29 -1.46 0.67
C ASP A 49 11.89 -1.27 -0.80
N LEU A 50 12.10 -0.06 -1.34
CA LEU A 50 11.88 0.20 -2.77
C LEU A 50 12.84 -0.64 -3.63
N TYR A 51 14.12 -0.67 -3.25
CA TYR A 51 15.15 -1.42 -3.96
C TYR A 51 14.85 -2.92 -4.01
N SER A 52 14.46 -3.50 -2.89
CA SER A 52 14.07 -4.92 -2.82
C SER A 52 12.80 -5.23 -3.60
N SER A 53 11.85 -4.29 -3.66
CA SER A 53 10.62 -4.44 -4.44
C SER A 53 10.85 -4.30 -5.95
N PHE A 54 11.76 -3.42 -6.34
CA PHE A 54 12.08 -3.09 -7.73
C PHE A 54 13.60 -3.12 -7.96
N PRO A 55 14.19 -4.33 -8.01
CA PRO A 55 15.62 -4.47 -8.24
C PRO A 55 16.00 -4.09 -9.69
N PRO A 56 17.20 -3.54 -9.90
CA PRO A 56 17.72 -3.23 -11.22
C PRO A 56 17.86 -4.50 -12.09
N THR A 57 17.51 -4.40 -13.37
CA THR A 57 17.30 -5.55 -14.25
C THR A 57 18.54 -6.24 -14.83
N ASN A 58 19.80 -5.84 -14.52
CA ASN A 58 21.04 -6.62 -14.76
C ASN A 58 22.33 -5.83 -14.42
N ASN A 59 23.33 -6.48 -13.80
CA ASN A 59 24.73 -6.03 -13.62
C ASN A 59 24.99 -4.61 -13.11
N PHE A 60 23.97 -3.92 -12.61
CA PHE A 60 24.12 -2.63 -11.96
C PHE A 60 24.78 -2.88 -10.62
N ASN A 61 26.02 -2.44 -10.45
CA ASN A 61 26.76 -2.67 -9.21
C ASN A 61 26.06 -1.91 -8.08
N GLU A 62 25.44 -2.68 -7.18
CA GLU A 62 24.61 -2.21 -6.07
C GLU A 62 25.38 -1.24 -5.16
N ASN A 63 26.70 -1.44 -5.04
CA ASN A 63 27.58 -0.60 -4.24
C ASN A 63 27.76 0.83 -4.79
N ILE A 64 27.23 1.13 -5.97
CA ILE A 64 27.42 2.41 -6.65
C ILE A 64 26.12 3.23 -6.66
N ILE A 65 24.96 2.67 -6.30
CA ILE A 65 23.70 3.41 -6.30
C ILE A 65 23.71 4.44 -5.16
N VAL A 66 23.71 5.72 -5.52
CA VAL A 66 23.72 6.82 -4.53
C VAL A 66 22.38 7.52 -4.41
N ARG A 67 21.55 7.48 -5.46
CA ARG A 67 20.24 8.16 -5.47
C ARG A 67 19.27 7.53 -6.45
N LEU A 68 18.00 7.78 -6.18
CA LEU A 68 16.87 7.62 -7.07
C LEU A 68 16.52 9.00 -7.66
N GLY A 69 16.16 9.06 -8.93
CA GLY A 69 15.73 10.32 -9.53
C GLY A 69 14.82 10.11 -10.73
N VAL A 70 14.18 11.18 -11.17
CA VAL A 70 13.29 11.19 -12.33
C VAL A 70 13.55 12.45 -13.13
N GLY A 71 13.41 12.36 -14.46
CA GLY A 71 13.35 13.57 -15.27
C GLY A 71 12.15 14.39 -14.80
N SER A 72 12.34 15.65 -14.43
CA SER A 72 11.30 16.49 -13.85
C SER A 72 11.24 17.85 -14.52
N SER A 73 10.03 18.36 -14.75
CA SER A 73 9.81 19.76 -15.10
C SER A 73 9.43 20.53 -13.85
N MET A 74 10.00 21.72 -13.68
CA MET A 74 9.64 22.58 -12.57
C MET A 74 8.32 23.28 -12.88
N SER A 75 7.32 23.07 -12.03
CA SER A 75 6.04 23.75 -12.13
C SER A 75 6.11 25.14 -11.50
N SER A 76 5.23 26.05 -11.93
CA SER A 76 5.17 27.45 -11.49
C SER A 76 5.04 27.62 -9.96
N GLY A 77 4.59 26.59 -9.24
CA GLY A 77 4.48 26.56 -7.78
C GLY A 77 5.71 26.07 -7.00
N GLY A 78 6.87 25.86 -7.66
CA GLY A 78 8.09 25.36 -7.02
C GLY A 78 8.13 23.84 -6.79
N TYR A 79 7.09 23.11 -7.22
CA TYR A 79 7.06 21.65 -7.20
C TYR A 79 7.62 21.06 -8.49
N PHE A 80 8.20 19.87 -8.38
CA PHE A 80 8.65 19.08 -9.51
C PHE A 80 7.54 18.18 -10.02
N THR A 81 7.26 18.28 -11.31
CA THR A 81 6.38 17.36 -12.01
C THR A 81 7.24 16.29 -12.68
N PRO A 82 7.15 15.00 -12.27
CA PRO A 82 7.91 13.94 -12.90
C PRO A 82 7.43 13.70 -14.35
N VAL A 83 8.36 13.67 -15.29
CA VAL A 83 8.15 13.60 -16.75
C VAL A 83 8.93 12.40 -17.33
N GLY A 84 8.77 11.23 -16.73
CA GLY A 84 9.41 10.00 -17.22
C GLY A 84 9.51 8.89 -16.18
N PRO A 85 10.19 7.79 -16.51
CA PRO A 85 10.46 6.73 -15.56
C PRO A 85 11.49 7.16 -14.51
N LEU A 86 11.31 6.66 -13.29
CA LEU A 86 12.31 6.74 -12.24
C LEU A 86 13.52 5.90 -12.61
N LYS A 87 14.68 6.37 -12.18
CA LYS A 87 15.97 5.74 -12.42
C LYS A 87 16.80 5.69 -11.14
N TYR A 88 17.51 4.58 -10.94
CA TYR A 88 18.66 4.58 -10.05
C TYR A 88 19.84 5.25 -10.72
N PHE A 89 20.57 6.06 -9.97
CA PHE A 89 21.79 6.73 -10.42
C PHE A 89 22.99 6.23 -9.61
N ALA A 90 24.05 5.93 -10.34
CA ALA A 90 25.36 5.63 -9.79
C ALA A 90 26.05 6.91 -9.27
N ALA A 91 27.02 6.77 -8.36
CA ALA A 91 27.83 7.87 -7.79
C ALA A 91 28.45 8.81 -8.83
N ASN A 92 28.69 8.32 -10.04
CA ASN A 92 29.28 9.09 -11.13
C ASN A 92 28.26 9.72 -12.09
N ASP A 93 26.95 9.56 -11.85
CA ASP A 93 25.82 10.03 -12.70
C ASP A 93 25.82 9.58 -14.18
N ILE A 94 26.85 8.84 -14.61
CA ILE A 94 27.03 8.37 -15.98
C ILE A 94 26.14 7.15 -16.26
N TYR A 95 25.88 6.34 -15.23
CA TYR A 95 25.05 5.15 -15.33
C TYR A 95 23.74 5.37 -14.62
N SER A 96 22.64 5.24 -15.37
CA SER A 96 21.29 5.24 -14.81
C SER A 96 20.46 4.12 -15.40
N GLN A 97 19.63 3.51 -14.58
CA GLN A 97 18.75 2.42 -14.99
C GLN A 97 17.30 2.75 -14.64
N SER A 98 16.43 2.65 -15.64
CA SER A 98 14.99 2.79 -15.49
C SER A 98 14.44 1.64 -14.66
N ILE A 99 13.62 1.96 -13.66
CA ILE A 99 13.06 0.99 -12.73
C ILE A 99 11.54 0.87 -12.83
N LEU A 100 10.84 1.99 -12.69
CA LEU A 100 9.38 2.07 -12.66
C LEU A 100 8.93 3.49 -12.97
N THR A 101 7.66 3.65 -13.32
CA THR A 101 7.02 4.95 -13.54
C THR A 101 6.60 5.60 -12.23
N PHE A 102 6.44 6.93 -12.21
CA PHE A 102 6.00 7.61 -10.99
C PHE A 102 4.63 7.14 -10.47
N GLU A 103 3.77 6.66 -11.37
CA GLU A 103 2.46 6.14 -10.98
C GLU A 103 2.55 4.77 -10.31
N GLU A 104 3.48 3.92 -10.76
CA GLU A 104 3.81 2.67 -10.07
C GLU A 104 4.45 2.93 -8.70
N LEU A 105 5.28 3.98 -8.58
CA LEU A 105 5.86 4.39 -7.30
C LEU A 105 4.75 4.76 -6.31
N LYS A 106 3.78 5.57 -6.76
CA LYS A 106 2.63 5.92 -5.92
C LYS A 106 1.84 4.69 -5.50
N GLN A 107 1.55 3.77 -6.42
CA GLN A 107 0.82 2.54 -6.09
C GLN A 107 1.57 1.67 -5.07
N TRP A 108 2.89 1.59 -5.19
CA TRP A 108 3.71 0.90 -4.19
C TRP A 108 3.72 1.62 -2.83
N ALA A 109 3.75 2.95 -2.85
CA ALA A 109 3.78 3.77 -1.64
C ALA A 109 2.46 3.77 -0.87
N THR A 110 1.34 3.79 -1.58
CA THR A 110 -0.02 3.67 -1.03
C THR A 110 -0.43 2.22 -0.75
N GLY A 111 0.43 1.25 -1.09
CA GLY A 111 0.23 -0.15 -0.76
C GLY A 111 0.05 -0.32 0.75
N SER A 112 -1.09 -0.89 1.14
CA SER A 112 -1.41 -1.21 2.54
C SER A 112 -0.36 -2.13 3.15
N SER A 113 0.03 -1.87 4.41
CA SER A 113 0.86 -2.80 5.20
C SER A 113 0.20 -4.18 5.36
N TYR A 114 -1.13 -4.27 5.25
CA TYR A 114 -1.91 -5.48 5.51
C TYR A 114 -2.99 -5.69 4.43
N PRO A 115 -2.62 -6.04 3.20
CA PRO A 115 -3.61 -6.29 2.13
C PRO A 115 -4.55 -7.46 2.47
N TRP A 116 -4.08 -8.39 3.31
CA TRP A 116 -4.87 -9.51 3.82
C TRP A 116 -5.91 -9.12 4.88
N LEU A 117 -5.78 -7.96 5.52
CA LEU A 117 -6.64 -7.55 6.63
C LEU A 117 -8.09 -7.40 6.18
N ALA A 118 -8.30 -6.81 5.00
CA ALA A 118 -9.62 -6.69 4.39
C ALA A 118 -10.26 -8.08 4.18
N TRP A 119 -9.48 -9.02 3.65
CA TRP A 119 -9.91 -10.40 3.44
C TRP A 119 -10.23 -11.12 4.75
N ALA A 120 -9.37 -10.97 5.77
CA ALA A 120 -9.58 -11.57 7.09
C ALA A 120 -10.84 -11.03 7.76
N ILE A 121 -11.08 -9.72 7.67
CA ILE A 121 -12.28 -9.11 8.26
C ILE A 121 -13.54 -9.55 7.52
N SER A 122 -13.52 -9.61 6.18
CA SER A 122 -14.64 -10.16 5.41
C SER A 122 -14.91 -11.63 5.76
N ALA A 123 -13.88 -12.45 5.91
CA ALA A 123 -14.02 -13.85 6.32
C ALA A 123 -14.64 -13.97 7.72
N ILE A 124 -14.17 -13.19 8.70
CA ILE A 124 -14.74 -13.16 10.05
C ILE A 124 -16.22 -12.77 10.01
N GLY A 125 -16.57 -11.71 9.27
CA GLY A 125 -17.95 -11.26 9.09
C GLY A 125 -18.84 -12.34 8.47
N PHE A 126 -18.34 -13.06 7.48
CA PHE A 126 -19.03 -14.18 6.86
C PHE A 126 -19.30 -15.31 7.85
N PHE A 127 -18.30 -15.74 8.63
CA PHE A 127 -18.46 -16.79 9.63
C PHE A 127 -19.44 -16.39 10.74
N VAL A 128 -19.34 -15.17 11.27
CA VAL A 128 -20.25 -14.68 12.32
C VAL A 128 -21.69 -14.64 11.83
N THR A 129 -21.92 -14.16 10.60
CA THR A 129 -23.26 -14.09 10.00
C THR A 129 -23.80 -15.49 9.71
N GLY A 130 -22.97 -16.37 9.13
CA GLY A 130 -23.35 -17.75 8.82
C GLY A 130 -23.74 -18.55 10.07
N ILE A 131 -22.95 -18.45 11.15
CA ILE A 131 -23.26 -19.09 12.43
C ILE A 131 -24.56 -18.53 13.01
N GLY A 132 -24.77 -17.20 12.94
CA GLY A 132 -26.00 -16.56 13.40
C GLY A 132 -27.26 -17.08 12.68
N ILE A 133 -27.18 -17.27 11.36
CA ILE A 133 -28.28 -17.82 10.55
C ILE A 133 -28.56 -19.28 10.93
N VAL A 134 -27.51 -20.09 11.09
CA VAL A 134 -27.67 -21.51 11.49
C VAL A 134 -28.35 -21.61 12.85
N ILE A 135 -27.97 -20.78 13.82
CA ILE A 135 -28.60 -20.75 15.15
C ILE A 135 -30.06 -20.34 15.05
N ASP A 136 -30.39 -19.29 14.28
CA ASP A 136 -31.78 -18.81 14.11
C ASP A 136 -32.69 -19.87 13.46
N ILE A 137 -32.20 -20.54 12.41
CA ILE A 137 -32.91 -21.66 11.76
C ILE A 137 -33.13 -22.80 12.76
N ARG A 138 -32.12 -23.14 13.56
CA ARG A 138 -32.22 -24.23 14.55
C ARG A 138 -33.23 -23.89 15.65
N GLN A 139 -33.23 -22.64 16.13
CA GLN A 139 -34.20 -22.18 17.14
C GLN A 139 -35.63 -22.14 16.61
N LYS A 140 -35.84 -21.67 15.38
CA LYS A 140 -37.16 -21.72 14.72
C LYS A 140 -37.69 -23.15 14.61
N ASN A 141 -36.84 -24.09 14.19
CA ASN A 141 -37.23 -25.49 14.07
C ASN A 141 -37.57 -26.14 15.42
N LEU A 142 -36.85 -25.80 16.49
CA LEU A 142 -37.15 -26.32 17.84
C LEU A 142 -38.47 -25.77 18.40
N ASN A 143 -38.73 -24.47 18.25
CA ASN A 143 -39.97 -23.85 18.73
C ASN A 143 -41.23 -24.37 18.02
N ILE A 144 -41.11 -24.86 16.78
CA ILE A 144 -42.23 -25.48 16.02
C ILE A 144 -42.56 -26.89 16.55
N VAL A 145 -41.57 -27.60 17.12
CA VAL A 145 -41.77 -28.95 17.67
C VAL A 145 -42.45 -28.88 19.03
N ASP A 146 -42.10 -27.91 19.87
CA ASP A 146 -42.71 -27.74 21.20
C ASP A 146 -44.15 -27.20 21.18
N SER A 147 -44.62 -26.69 20.02
CA SER A 147 -45.98 -26.14 19.85
C SER A 147 -46.98 -27.13 19.24
N LYS A 148 -46.62 -28.40 19.05
CA LYS A 148 -47.48 -29.47 18.54
C LYS A 148 -47.75 -30.51 19.61
#